data_AF-A0A7V3WN84-F1
#
_entry.id   AF-A0A7V3WN84-F1
#
_cell.length_a   1.000
_cell.length_b   1.000
_cell.length_c   1.000
_cell.angle_alpha   90.00
_cell.angle_beta   90.00
_cell.angle_gamma   90.00
#
_symmetry.space_group_name_H-M   'P 1'
#
loop_
_entity.id
_entity.type
_entity.pdbx_description
1 polymer ?
#
loop_
_entity_poly.entity_id
_entity_poly.type
_entity_poly.pdbx_seq_one_letter_code
_entity_poly.pdbx_strand_id
1 'polypeptide(L)'
;MPEGDVGLRAPAGGGRVAEEQSLVRLSDGSLYCVYRTADGWPACAYSRDGARTWTPPAYKTYSPGGRRVKHPRAANFVWNCANGKFLYWFHNHGGPFLRDPSGARPYEDRNPAWLMAGREVDTPQGKCIEWSQPEILLYDDDPYVRISYPDLVEDGGRFYTTETQKSIARVHAIPQALLDGLFGQWDNRRVTTNGLMLDLPASKPMPRQVPMPTLPQFNQRDPHRADHGGRDLRRGFSIDLWFRLDSLAPGQVLLDSRDGSGKGLLLATTEGGTVRLSLNDGRQECSWAADTGLLQPGRLHHVVVTVDGGPKIITFVVDGLLCDGGQERQFGWGRFSPTLRTSNGAPTLQVGTPVRSLRLYTRALRTSEAVGNFRAGTSVVPSQ
;
A
#
# COMPACT_ATOMS: atom_id res chain seq x y z
N MET A 1 8.18 -21.19 -25.98
CA MET A 1 7.96 -19.93 -26.71
C MET A 1 6.68 -20.08 -27.52
N PRO A 2 5.90 -19.01 -27.75
CA PRO A 2 4.67 -19.07 -28.55
C PRO A 2 4.95 -19.70 -29.91
N GLU A 3 4.05 -20.58 -30.37
CA GLU A 3 4.06 -21.01 -31.77
C GLU A 3 3.54 -19.87 -32.65
N GLY A 4 4.19 -19.66 -33.79
CA GLY A 4 3.86 -18.59 -34.75
C GLY A 4 4.68 -17.30 -34.60
N ASP A 5 4.28 -16.27 -35.35
CA ASP A 5 5.09 -15.06 -35.56
C ASP A 5 4.64 -13.86 -34.69
N VAL A 6 3.71 -14.08 -33.76
CA VAL A 6 3.12 -13.03 -32.92
C VAL A 6 3.34 -13.32 -31.44
N GLY A 7 4.17 -12.50 -30.79
CA GLY A 7 4.34 -12.51 -29.34
C GLY A 7 3.18 -11.90 -28.56
N LEU A 8 3.27 -11.96 -27.23
CA LEU A 8 2.30 -11.33 -26.33
C LEU A 8 2.27 -9.81 -26.54
N ARG A 9 1.06 -9.25 -26.70
CA ARG A 9 0.81 -7.82 -26.91
C ARG A 9 0.15 -7.20 -25.69
N ALA A 10 0.11 -5.87 -25.63
CA ALA A 10 -0.75 -5.20 -24.66
C ALA A 10 -2.22 -5.58 -24.93
N PRO A 11 -3.09 -5.60 -23.91
CA PRO A 11 -4.53 -5.76 -24.11
C PRO A 11 -5.08 -4.74 -25.11
N ALA A 12 -6.26 -5.02 -25.67
CA ALA A 12 -6.89 -4.14 -26.66
C ALA A 12 -6.99 -2.69 -26.14
N GLY A 13 -6.49 -1.74 -26.94
CA GLY A 13 -6.43 -0.32 -26.57
C GLY A 13 -5.24 0.08 -25.67
N GLY A 14 -4.40 -0.85 -25.23
CA GLY A 14 -3.23 -0.61 -24.35
C GLY A 14 -1.95 -0.16 -25.07
N GLY A 15 -2.03 0.15 -26.36
CA GLY A 15 -0.90 0.63 -27.16
C GLY A 15 0.05 -0.49 -27.63
N ARG A 16 1.28 -0.10 -27.98
CA ARG A 16 2.29 -0.99 -28.61
C ARG A 16 3.30 -1.57 -27.64
N VAL A 17 3.33 -1.11 -26.39
CA VAL A 17 4.35 -1.51 -25.42
C VAL A 17 3.94 -2.81 -24.73
N ALA A 18 4.69 -3.88 -25.00
CA ALA A 18 4.61 -5.17 -24.33
C ALA A 18 6.03 -5.75 -24.23
N GLU A 19 6.70 -5.46 -23.12
CA GLU A 19 8.14 -5.66 -22.97
C GLU A 19 8.47 -6.30 -21.61
N GLU A 20 9.68 -6.86 -21.49
CA GLU A 20 10.20 -7.43 -20.22
C GLU A 20 9.30 -8.53 -19.65
N GLN A 21 9.02 -9.54 -20.48
CA GLN A 21 8.27 -10.72 -20.09
C GLN A 21 8.98 -11.49 -18.97
N SER A 22 8.31 -11.63 -17.84
CA SER A 22 8.71 -12.45 -16.71
C SER A 22 7.75 -13.65 -16.59
N LEU A 23 8.30 -14.86 -16.53
CA LEU A 23 7.54 -16.11 -16.50
C LEU A 23 7.77 -16.87 -15.19
N VAL A 24 6.71 -17.47 -14.69
CA VAL A 24 6.75 -18.47 -13.61
C VAL A 24 5.89 -19.68 -13.96
N ARG A 25 6.21 -20.81 -13.34
CA ARG A 25 5.45 -22.06 -13.49
C ARG A 25 4.45 -22.23 -12.35
N LEU A 26 3.24 -22.67 -12.67
CA LEU A 26 2.23 -23.07 -11.68
C LEU A 26 2.34 -24.56 -11.35
N SER A 27 1.73 -24.99 -10.25
CA SER A 27 1.79 -26.37 -9.76
C SER A 27 1.17 -27.40 -10.70
N ASP A 28 0.21 -27.00 -11.55
CA ASP A 28 -0.39 -27.85 -12.59
C ASP A 28 0.48 -27.96 -13.87
N GLY A 29 1.67 -27.36 -13.85
CA GLY A 29 2.60 -27.33 -14.97
C GLY A 29 2.35 -26.23 -16.00
N SER A 30 1.27 -25.46 -15.85
CA SER A 30 1.01 -24.29 -16.67
C SER A 30 1.98 -23.15 -16.39
N LEU A 31 1.99 -22.15 -17.26
CA LEU A 31 2.87 -20.99 -17.18
C LEU A 31 2.04 -19.72 -17.01
N TYR A 32 2.51 -18.82 -16.15
CA TYR A 32 2.03 -17.45 -16.03
C TYR A 32 3.11 -16.51 -16.52
N CYS A 33 2.74 -15.58 -17.41
CA CYS A 33 3.60 -14.51 -17.88
C CYS A 33 3.02 -13.17 -17.45
N VAL A 34 3.87 -12.29 -16.90
CA VAL A 34 3.58 -10.88 -16.63
C VAL A 34 4.60 -10.02 -17.35
N TYR A 35 4.17 -8.84 -17.81
CA TYR A 35 5.04 -7.91 -18.54
C TYR A 35 4.53 -6.48 -18.42
N ARG A 36 5.41 -5.52 -18.68
CA ARG A 36 5.09 -4.11 -18.56
C ARG A 36 4.32 -3.61 -19.79
N THR A 37 3.46 -2.63 -19.55
CA THR A 37 2.81 -1.84 -20.60
C THR A 37 3.09 -0.35 -20.35
N ALA A 38 2.65 0.53 -21.25
CA ALA A 38 2.62 1.97 -21.01
C ALA A 38 1.27 2.49 -20.52
N ASP A 39 0.31 1.58 -20.28
CA ASP A 39 -1.09 1.93 -20.12
C ASP A 39 -1.52 2.15 -18.66
N GLY A 40 -0.57 2.05 -17.73
CA GLY A 40 -0.82 2.22 -16.29
C GLY A 40 -1.22 0.94 -15.55
N TRP A 41 -1.18 -0.21 -16.22
CA TRP A 41 -1.34 -1.53 -15.62
C TRP A 41 -0.39 -2.54 -16.30
N PRO A 42 0.17 -3.50 -15.56
CA PRO A 42 0.90 -4.60 -16.19
C PRO A 42 -0.08 -5.52 -16.89
N ALA A 43 0.38 -6.19 -17.93
CA ALA A 43 -0.38 -7.21 -18.63
C ALA A 43 0.08 -8.60 -18.21
N CYS A 44 -0.81 -9.58 -18.36
CA CYS A 44 -0.49 -10.98 -18.12
C CYS A 44 -1.28 -11.92 -19.02
N ALA A 45 -0.74 -13.12 -19.17
CA ALA A 45 -1.36 -14.24 -19.87
C ALA A 45 -0.95 -15.58 -19.24
N TYR A 46 -1.73 -16.62 -19.50
CA TYR A 46 -1.45 -17.99 -19.07
C TYR A 46 -1.26 -18.89 -20.28
N SER A 47 -0.39 -19.89 -20.17
CA SER A 47 -0.25 -20.97 -21.16
C SER A 47 -0.42 -22.32 -20.48
N ARG A 48 -1.15 -23.23 -21.12
CA ARG A 48 -1.48 -24.57 -20.59
C ARG A 48 -0.78 -25.72 -21.32
N ASP A 49 0.04 -25.40 -22.32
CA ASP A 49 0.57 -26.35 -23.30
C ASP A 49 2.08 -26.14 -23.56
N GLY A 50 2.81 -25.72 -22.52
CA GLY A 50 4.26 -25.53 -22.61
C GLY A 50 4.69 -24.29 -23.39
N ALA A 51 3.95 -23.18 -23.21
CA ALA A 51 4.15 -21.90 -23.89
C ALA A 51 3.84 -21.89 -25.39
N ARG A 52 3.22 -22.93 -25.97
CA ARG A 52 2.84 -22.97 -27.39
C ARG A 52 1.72 -21.99 -27.68
N THR A 53 0.66 -22.02 -26.89
CA THR A 53 -0.45 -21.07 -26.96
C THR A 53 -0.64 -20.33 -25.64
N TRP A 54 -1.21 -19.13 -25.72
CA TRP A 54 -1.45 -18.26 -24.58
C TRP A 54 -2.88 -17.75 -24.59
N THR A 55 -3.46 -17.57 -23.41
CA THR A 55 -4.72 -16.84 -23.25
C THR A 55 -4.61 -15.44 -23.84
N PRO A 56 -5.71 -14.83 -24.32
CA PRO A 56 -5.71 -13.42 -24.70
C PRO A 56 -5.10 -12.55 -23.58
N PRO A 57 -4.14 -11.65 -23.91
CA PRO A 57 -3.59 -10.71 -22.95
C PRO A 57 -4.66 -9.92 -22.18
N ALA A 58 -4.54 -9.93 -20.86
CA ALA A 58 -5.39 -9.16 -19.95
C ALA A 58 -4.54 -8.31 -19.01
N TYR A 59 -5.11 -7.22 -18.47
CA TYR A 59 -4.44 -6.49 -17.40
C TYR A 59 -4.42 -7.33 -16.13
N LYS A 60 -3.28 -7.30 -15.42
CA LYS A 60 -3.10 -7.98 -14.14
C LYS A 60 -4.10 -7.44 -13.11
N THR A 61 -4.73 -8.36 -12.40
CA THR A 61 -5.67 -8.06 -11.31
C THR A 61 -5.20 -8.71 -10.01
N TYR A 62 -5.65 -8.18 -8.86
CA TYR A 62 -5.35 -8.76 -7.54
C TYR A 62 -5.95 -10.16 -7.38
N SER A 63 -7.13 -10.40 -7.92
CA SER A 63 -7.76 -11.71 -8.04
C SER A 63 -8.26 -11.91 -9.47
N PRO A 64 -8.49 -13.15 -9.94
CA PRO A 64 -9.09 -13.38 -11.27
C PRO A 64 -10.38 -12.56 -11.44
N GLY A 65 -10.41 -11.65 -12.43
CA GLY A 65 -11.54 -10.73 -12.67
C GLY A 65 -11.68 -9.56 -11.68
N GLY A 66 -10.81 -9.43 -10.68
CA GLY A 66 -10.87 -8.39 -9.65
C GLY A 66 -10.27 -7.04 -10.04
N ARG A 67 -9.96 -6.21 -9.03
CA ARG A 67 -9.32 -4.89 -9.20
C ARG A 67 -7.98 -5.03 -9.91
N ARG A 68 -7.72 -4.15 -10.90
CA ARG A 68 -6.43 -4.11 -11.61
C ARG A 68 -5.30 -3.65 -10.68
N VAL A 69 -4.11 -4.22 -10.87
CA VAL A 69 -2.89 -3.79 -10.18
C VAL A 69 -2.30 -2.64 -10.98
N LYS A 70 -2.17 -1.45 -10.38
CA LYS A 70 -1.55 -0.31 -11.06
C LYS A 70 -0.05 -0.49 -11.20
N HIS A 71 0.47 -0.11 -12.36
CA HIS A 71 1.91 -0.11 -12.62
C HIS A 71 2.26 0.84 -13.77
N PRO A 72 3.30 1.69 -13.63
CA PRO A 72 3.83 2.46 -14.75
C PRO A 72 4.54 1.54 -15.78
N ARG A 73 5.07 2.12 -16.85
CA ARG A 73 6.06 1.46 -17.71
C ARG A 73 7.40 1.36 -16.96
N ALA A 74 7.52 0.38 -16.09
CA ALA A 74 8.75 0.04 -15.37
C ALA A 74 9.01 -1.46 -15.45
N ALA A 75 10.21 -1.88 -15.04
CA ALA A 75 10.52 -3.29 -14.95
C ALA A 75 9.70 -3.94 -13.83
N ASN A 76 9.06 -5.07 -14.13
CA ASN A 76 8.27 -5.84 -13.19
C ASN A 76 8.56 -7.33 -13.36
N PHE A 77 8.77 -8.01 -12.25
CA PHE A 77 9.17 -9.41 -12.26
C PHE A 77 8.36 -10.20 -11.24
N VAL A 78 8.07 -11.44 -11.61
CA VAL A 78 7.43 -12.44 -10.77
C VAL A 78 8.40 -13.60 -10.58
N TRP A 79 8.47 -14.13 -9.37
CA TRP A 79 9.34 -15.26 -9.03
C TRP A 79 8.55 -16.37 -8.35
N ASN A 80 8.89 -17.62 -8.67
CA ASN A 80 8.53 -18.78 -7.87
C ASN A 80 9.37 -18.78 -6.59
N CYS A 81 8.77 -19.04 -5.44
CA CYS A 81 9.47 -19.21 -4.17
C CYS A 81 9.43 -20.69 -3.75
N ALA A 82 10.42 -21.14 -2.95
CA ALA A 82 10.52 -22.55 -2.55
C ALA A 82 9.32 -23.02 -1.69
N ASN A 83 8.61 -22.10 -1.05
CA ASN A 83 7.38 -22.37 -0.30
C ASN A 83 6.12 -22.59 -1.17
N GLY A 84 6.27 -22.66 -2.50
CA GLY A 84 5.16 -22.87 -3.44
C GLY A 84 4.29 -21.63 -3.67
N LYS A 85 4.69 -20.47 -3.16
CA LYS A 85 4.06 -19.17 -3.42
C LYS A 85 4.88 -18.36 -4.43
N PHE A 86 4.41 -17.15 -4.70
CA PHE A 86 5.07 -16.22 -5.61
C PHE A 86 5.37 -14.90 -4.91
N LEU A 87 6.40 -14.20 -5.39
CA LEU A 87 6.61 -12.78 -5.10
C LEU A 87 6.58 -11.99 -6.40
N TYR A 88 6.04 -10.78 -6.35
CA TYR A 88 5.95 -9.88 -7.50
C TYR A 88 6.38 -8.46 -7.14
N TRP A 89 7.38 -7.97 -7.87
CA TRP A 89 7.89 -6.61 -7.77
C TRP A 89 7.17 -5.68 -8.74
N PHE A 90 6.83 -4.49 -8.27
CA PHE A 90 6.25 -3.43 -9.09
C PHE A 90 6.37 -2.04 -8.43
N HIS A 91 5.86 -1.03 -9.12
CA HIS A 91 5.62 0.31 -8.57
C HIS A 91 4.11 0.57 -8.53
N ASN A 92 3.56 0.80 -7.34
CA ASN A 92 2.12 0.88 -7.09
C ASN A 92 1.55 2.27 -7.43
N HIS A 93 1.56 2.62 -8.71
CA HIS A 93 0.94 3.81 -9.27
C HIS A 93 0.66 3.62 -10.76
N GLY A 94 -0.23 4.43 -11.33
CA GLY A 94 -0.60 4.36 -12.75
C GLY A 94 -2.09 4.53 -12.97
N GLY A 95 -2.68 3.63 -13.74
CA GLY A 95 -4.06 3.71 -14.18
C GLY A 95 -4.31 4.74 -15.30
N PRO A 96 -5.54 5.24 -15.47
CA PRO A 96 -5.90 6.08 -16.61
C PRO A 96 -5.09 7.37 -16.72
N PHE A 97 -4.50 7.84 -15.61
CA PHE A 97 -3.62 9.01 -15.55
C PHE A 97 -2.39 8.93 -16.45
N LEU A 98 -1.92 7.71 -16.75
CA LEU A 98 -0.77 7.53 -17.64
C LEU A 98 -1.17 7.47 -19.13
N ARG A 99 -2.46 7.55 -19.45
CA ARG A 99 -2.95 7.66 -20.82
C ARG A 99 -2.96 9.10 -21.32
N ASP A 100 -2.97 10.08 -20.42
CA ASP A 100 -2.95 11.50 -20.77
C ASP A 100 -1.52 11.90 -21.22
N PRO A 101 -1.31 12.26 -22.50
CA PRO A 101 0.00 12.65 -23.01
C PRO A 101 0.55 13.95 -22.39
N SER A 102 -0.32 14.77 -21.79
CA SER A 102 0.05 16.01 -21.08
C SER A 102 0.33 15.78 -19.59
N GLY A 103 0.03 14.58 -19.09
CA GLY A 103 0.18 14.19 -17.69
C GLY A 103 1.54 13.59 -17.35
N ALA A 104 1.56 12.73 -16.33
CA ALA A 104 2.77 12.07 -15.84
C ALA A 104 3.35 11.13 -16.90
N ARG A 105 4.68 11.13 -17.05
CA ARG A 105 5.32 10.23 -18.00
C ARG A 105 5.30 8.81 -17.45
N PRO A 106 5.02 7.79 -18.28
CA PRO A 106 4.86 6.41 -17.79
C PRO A 106 6.16 5.78 -17.27
N TYR A 107 7.30 6.47 -17.32
CA TYR A 107 8.60 5.98 -16.83
C TYR A 107 9.15 6.74 -15.62
N GLU A 108 8.35 7.64 -15.05
CA GLU A 108 8.67 8.42 -13.84
C GLU A 108 8.12 7.72 -12.57
N ASP A 109 8.42 8.31 -11.40
CA ASP A 109 7.86 7.94 -10.09
C ASP A 109 8.09 6.50 -9.60
N ARG A 110 9.20 5.89 -10.00
CA ARG A 110 9.63 4.54 -9.59
C ARG A 110 10.29 4.49 -8.20
N ASN A 111 9.75 5.29 -7.27
CA ASN A 111 10.15 5.33 -5.87
C ASN A 111 8.91 5.66 -5.02
N PRO A 112 8.41 4.71 -4.20
CA PRO A 112 9.07 3.48 -3.79
C PRO A 112 8.86 2.29 -4.74
N ALA A 113 9.61 1.22 -4.52
CA ALA A 113 9.37 -0.12 -5.05
C ALA A 113 8.53 -0.94 -4.08
N TRP A 114 7.60 -1.73 -4.62
CA TRP A 114 6.60 -2.49 -3.88
C TRP A 114 6.73 -3.99 -4.17
N LEU A 115 6.33 -4.79 -3.19
CA LEU A 115 6.30 -6.24 -3.26
C LEU A 115 4.92 -6.75 -2.85
N MET A 116 4.42 -7.77 -3.55
CA MET A 116 3.25 -8.53 -3.11
C MET A 116 3.45 -10.03 -3.28
N ALA A 117 2.77 -10.82 -2.46
CA ALA A 117 2.78 -12.27 -2.56
C ALA A 117 1.64 -12.78 -3.43
N GLY A 118 1.87 -13.90 -4.12
CA GLY A 118 0.85 -14.64 -4.87
C GLY A 118 0.61 -16.03 -4.28
N ARG A 119 -0.62 -16.51 -4.36
CA ARG A 119 -0.98 -17.92 -4.16
C ARG A 119 -1.79 -18.43 -5.34
N GLU A 120 -1.69 -19.72 -5.63
CA GLU A 120 -2.53 -20.33 -6.65
C GLU A 120 -3.97 -20.48 -6.16
N VAL A 121 -4.91 -20.30 -7.08
CA VAL A 121 -6.34 -20.53 -6.89
C VAL A 121 -6.89 -21.32 -8.08
N ASP A 122 -7.81 -22.24 -7.84
CA ASP A 122 -8.48 -22.98 -8.89
C ASP A 122 -9.59 -22.14 -9.51
N THR A 123 -9.68 -22.17 -10.85
CA THR A 123 -10.74 -21.52 -11.62
C THR A 123 -11.27 -22.50 -12.67
N PRO A 124 -12.47 -22.27 -13.26
CA PRO A 124 -12.95 -23.10 -14.35
C PRO A 124 -12.00 -23.16 -15.57
N GLN A 125 -11.08 -22.20 -15.70
CA GLN A 125 -10.08 -22.12 -16.78
C GLN A 125 -8.69 -22.67 -16.37
N GLY A 126 -8.61 -23.40 -15.24
CA GLY A 126 -7.37 -23.92 -14.65
C GLY A 126 -6.81 -23.03 -13.54
N LYS A 127 -5.59 -23.31 -13.07
CA LYS A 127 -5.00 -22.56 -11.95
C LYS A 127 -4.67 -21.11 -12.35
N CYS A 128 -4.97 -20.16 -11.48
CA CYS A 128 -4.62 -18.74 -11.61
C CYS A 128 -3.89 -18.27 -10.35
N ILE A 129 -3.32 -17.06 -10.38
CA ILE A 129 -2.69 -16.47 -9.19
C ILE A 129 -3.60 -15.39 -8.58
N GLU A 130 -3.87 -15.51 -7.28
CA GLU A 130 -4.43 -14.45 -6.43
C GLU A 130 -3.29 -13.76 -5.65
N TRP A 131 -3.33 -12.44 -5.56
CA TRP A 131 -2.30 -11.58 -5.00
C TRP A 131 -2.72 -10.95 -3.67
N SER A 132 -1.79 -10.83 -2.74
CA SER A 132 -1.95 -10.10 -1.48
C SER A 132 -2.07 -8.58 -1.71
N GLN A 133 -2.44 -7.83 -0.67
CA GLN A 133 -2.15 -6.38 -0.69
C GLN A 133 -0.62 -6.18 -0.63
N PRO A 134 -0.08 -5.13 -1.26
CA PRO A 134 1.35 -4.96 -1.39
C PRO A 134 1.98 -4.24 -0.18
N GLU A 135 3.30 -4.37 -0.04
CA GLU A 135 4.13 -3.64 0.92
C GLU A 135 5.16 -2.79 0.17
N ILE A 136 5.59 -1.68 0.77
CA ILE A 136 6.81 -0.98 0.32
C ILE A 136 8.01 -1.87 0.67
N LEU A 137 8.82 -2.20 -0.33
CA LEU A 137 10.02 -3.01 -0.15
C LEU A 137 11.28 -2.14 -0.04
N LEU A 138 11.46 -1.24 -1.02
CA LEU A 138 12.62 -0.35 -1.10
C LEU A 138 12.17 1.06 -1.45
N TYR A 139 12.94 2.03 -0.98
CA TYR A 139 12.77 3.43 -1.32
C TYR A 139 14.11 4.13 -1.22
N ASP A 140 14.23 5.23 -1.95
CA ASP A 140 15.31 6.19 -1.80
C ASP A 140 14.75 7.44 -1.11
N ASP A 141 15.60 8.13 -0.35
CA ASP A 141 15.21 9.37 0.34
C ASP A 141 15.02 10.52 -0.66
N ASP A 142 15.66 10.46 -1.83
CA ASP A 142 15.37 11.32 -2.97
C ASP A 142 14.26 10.69 -3.85
N PRO A 143 13.05 11.27 -3.89
CA PRO A 143 11.94 10.74 -4.70
C PRO A 143 12.23 10.68 -6.21
N TYR A 144 13.22 11.45 -6.71
CA TYR A 144 13.59 11.44 -8.13
C TYR A 144 14.50 10.25 -8.50
N VAL A 145 15.14 9.61 -7.51
CA VAL A 145 15.93 8.41 -7.76
C VAL A 145 14.98 7.25 -8.05
N ARG A 146 15.10 6.68 -9.26
CA ARG A 146 14.25 5.59 -9.74
C ARG A 146 14.90 4.25 -9.48
N ILE A 147 14.19 3.36 -8.79
CA ILE A 147 14.64 2.01 -8.44
C ILE A 147 14.06 1.04 -9.49
N SER A 148 14.86 0.16 -10.07
CA SER A 148 14.40 -0.73 -11.16
C SER A 148 15.30 -1.96 -11.32
N TYR A 149 14.92 -2.84 -12.25
CA TYR A 149 15.66 -4.06 -12.64
C TYR A 149 15.96 -4.97 -11.46
N PRO A 150 14.92 -5.41 -10.75
CA PRO A 150 15.09 -6.29 -9.62
C PRO A 150 15.39 -7.72 -10.08
N ASP A 151 16.08 -8.46 -9.21
CA ASP A 151 16.04 -9.91 -9.20
C ASP A 151 15.86 -10.42 -7.77
N LEU A 152 15.44 -11.67 -7.62
CA LEU A 152 15.21 -12.30 -6.32
C LEU A 152 16.14 -13.49 -6.15
N VAL A 153 16.87 -13.50 -5.03
CA VAL A 153 17.70 -14.64 -4.61
C VAL A 153 17.10 -15.22 -3.34
N GLU A 154 16.80 -16.51 -3.36
CA GLU A 154 16.42 -17.30 -2.19
C GLU A 154 17.59 -18.24 -1.85
N ASP A 155 18.14 -18.12 -0.65
CA ASP A 155 19.26 -18.93 -0.17
C ASP A 155 19.11 -19.26 1.32
N GLY A 156 19.16 -20.55 1.66
CA GLY A 156 19.03 -21.01 3.05
C GLY A 156 17.77 -20.53 3.77
N GLY A 157 16.66 -20.34 3.05
CA GLY A 157 15.40 -19.80 3.59
C GLY A 157 15.40 -18.27 3.80
N ARG A 158 16.45 -17.57 3.37
CA ARG A 158 16.53 -16.11 3.37
C ARG A 158 16.31 -15.58 1.96
N PHE A 159 15.70 -14.40 1.87
CA PHE A 159 15.43 -13.75 0.61
C PHE A 159 16.24 -12.46 0.49
N TYR A 160 16.74 -12.23 -0.71
CA TYR A 160 17.47 -11.03 -1.09
C TYR A 160 16.87 -10.50 -2.39
N THR A 161 16.75 -9.18 -2.49
CA THR A 161 16.44 -8.52 -3.76
C THR A 161 17.66 -7.79 -4.26
N THR A 162 17.93 -7.87 -5.55
CA THR A 162 18.85 -6.96 -6.21
C THR A 162 18.06 -5.78 -6.80
N GLU A 163 18.73 -4.65 -7.03
CA GLU A 163 18.17 -3.52 -7.79
C GLU A 163 19.30 -2.69 -8.42
N THR A 164 18.94 -1.88 -9.41
CA THR A 164 19.79 -0.77 -9.87
C THR A 164 18.98 0.47 -10.20
N GLN A 165 19.61 1.64 -10.06
CA GLN A 165 19.13 2.92 -10.58
C GLN A 165 19.81 3.34 -11.90
N LYS A 166 20.32 2.35 -12.66
CA LYS A 166 21.11 2.44 -13.91
C LYS A 166 22.63 2.57 -13.72
N SER A 167 23.12 3.04 -12.58
CA SER A 167 24.57 3.23 -12.39
C SER A 167 25.21 2.36 -11.30
N ILE A 168 24.45 1.94 -10.30
CA ILE A 168 24.94 1.12 -9.17
C ILE A 168 23.98 -0.05 -9.00
N ALA A 169 24.53 -1.26 -8.94
CA ALA A 169 23.80 -2.46 -8.54
C ALA A 169 23.93 -2.67 -7.02
N ARG A 170 22.82 -2.99 -6.36
CA ARG A 170 22.78 -3.26 -4.91
C ARG A 170 22.08 -4.58 -4.63
N VAL A 171 22.39 -5.15 -3.47
CA VAL A 171 21.72 -6.33 -2.91
C VAL A 171 21.19 -5.97 -1.53
N HIS A 172 19.93 -6.29 -1.28
CA HIS A 172 19.23 -5.99 -0.05
C HIS A 172 18.63 -7.27 0.52
N ALA A 173 18.93 -7.59 1.78
CA ALA A 173 18.23 -8.65 2.48
C ALA A 173 16.78 -8.21 2.75
N ILE A 174 15.80 -9.04 2.37
CA ILE A 174 14.40 -8.77 2.65
C ILE A 174 14.11 -9.19 4.09
N PRO A 175 13.58 -8.30 4.96
CA PRO A 175 13.25 -8.67 6.33
C PRO A 175 12.24 -9.83 6.38
N GLN A 176 12.56 -10.90 7.10
CA GLN A 176 11.72 -12.10 7.18
C GLN A 176 10.28 -11.76 7.61
N ALA A 177 10.12 -10.87 8.58
CA ALA A 177 8.81 -10.45 9.04
C ALA A 177 7.94 -9.87 7.91
N LEU A 178 8.51 -9.12 6.95
CA LEU A 178 7.78 -8.57 5.79
C LEU A 178 7.25 -9.70 4.92
N LEU A 179 8.06 -10.72 4.67
CA LEU A 179 7.68 -11.91 3.89
C LEU A 179 6.61 -12.74 4.61
N ASP A 180 6.78 -12.98 5.90
CA ASP A 180 5.79 -13.70 6.71
C ASP A 180 4.43 -12.99 6.68
N GLY A 181 4.45 -11.65 6.74
CA GLY A 181 3.27 -10.81 6.58
C GLY A 181 2.60 -11.00 5.22
N LEU A 182 3.36 -10.83 4.13
CA LEU A 182 2.87 -11.00 2.76
C LEU A 182 2.30 -12.40 2.51
N PHE A 183 3.07 -13.45 2.84
CA PHE A 183 2.67 -14.84 2.61
C PHE A 183 1.52 -15.30 3.52
N GLY A 184 1.42 -14.72 4.72
CA GLY A 184 0.39 -15.04 5.71
C GLY A 184 -0.88 -14.17 5.63
N GLN A 185 -0.93 -13.18 4.71
CA GLN A 185 -2.05 -12.23 4.65
C GLN A 185 -3.42 -12.90 4.54
N TRP A 186 -3.54 -14.02 3.81
CA TRP A 186 -4.81 -14.73 3.62
C TRP A 186 -5.39 -15.36 4.88
N ASP A 187 -4.54 -15.72 5.84
CA ASP A 187 -4.92 -16.46 7.05
C ASP A 187 -4.83 -15.61 8.30
N ASN A 188 -4.11 -14.48 8.25
CA ASN A 188 -3.98 -13.59 9.40
C ASN A 188 -5.34 -13.03 9.84
N ARG A 189 -5.71 -13.30 11.09
CA ARG A 189 -6.91 -12.81 11.80
C ARG A 189 -6.54 -12.26 13.18
N ARG A 190 -5.34 -11.70 13.32
CA ARG A 190 -4.81 -11.23 14.61
C ARG A 190 -4.61 -9.73 14.59
N VAL A 191 -5.05 -9.08 15.68
CA VAL A 191 -4.72 -7.68 15.95
C VAL A 191 -3.25 -7.60 16.34
N THR A 192 -2.48 -6.74 15.66
CA THR A 192 -1.09 -6.48 16.04
C THR A 192 -1.04 -5.71 17.36
N THR A 193 -0.13 -6.09 18.25
CA THR A 193 0.06 -5.45 19.56
C THR A 193 1.39 -4.71 19.67
N ASN A 194 2.34 -5.01 18.78
CA ASN A 194 3.63 -4.33 18.78
C ASN A 194 3.45 -2.84 18.46
N GLY A 195 3.91 -1.98 19.36
CA GLY A 195 3.79 -0.53 19.26
C GLY A 195 2.41 0.03 19.62
N LEU A 196 1.45 -0.78 20.08
CA LEU A 196 0.13 -0.31 20.50
C LEU A 196 0.27 0.64 21.70
N MET A 197 -0.23 1.87 21.58
CA MET A 197 -0.19 2.90 22.64
C MET A 197 -1.56 3.28 23.20
N LEU A 198 -2.62 3.06 22.43
CA LEU A 198 -4.01 3.32 22.81
C LEU A 198 -4.87 2.24 22.17
N ASP A 199 -5.80 1.67 22.95
CA ASP A 199 -6.80 0.70 22.47
C ASP A 199 -8.15 1.00 23.11
N LEU A 200 -9.11 1.43 22.30
CA LEU A 200 -10.45 1.83 22.71
C LEU A 200 -11.51 0.91 22.06
N PRO A 201 -12.57 0.57 22.79
CA PRO A 201 -12.99 1.23 24.03
C PRO A 201 -12.50 0.58 25.34
N ALA A 202 -11.50 -0.32 25.31
CA ALA A 202 -10.94 -0.99 26.50
C ALA A 202 -12.01 -1.57 27.47
N SER A 203 -13.00 -2.27 26.92
CA SER A 203 -14.14 -2.86 27.64
C SER A 203 -15.08 -1.84 28.32
N LYS A 204 -15.08 -0.58 27.89
CA LYS A 204 -16.00 0.49 28.31
C LYS A 204 -16.84 0.98 27.13
N PRO A 205 -17.78 1.93 27.33
CA PRO A 205 -18.36 2.69 26.23
C PRO A 205 -17.29 3.51 25.51
N MET A 206 -17.47 3.77 24.21
CA MET A 206 -16.53 4.59 23.43
C MET A 206 -16.46 6.01 24.01
N PRO A 207 -15.29 6.46 24.52
CA PRO A 207 -15.16 7.79 25.10
C PRO A 207 -15.24 8.86 24.01
N ARG A 208 -15.69 10.07 24.37
CA ARG A 208 -15.67 11.25 23.49
C ARG A 208 -14.35 12.00 23.53
N GLN A 209 -13.60 11.85 24.63
CA GLN A 209 -12.32 12.48 24.85
C GLN A 209 -11.42 11.52 25.63
N VAL A 210 -10.15 11.47 25.25
CA VAL A 210 -9.11 10.72 25.96
C VAL A 210 -7.81 11.52 25.97
N PRO A 211 -6.89 11.28 26.92
CA PRO A 211 -5.52 11.80 26.83
C PRO A 211 -4.91 11.37 25.49
N MET A 212 -4.37 12.33 24.74
CA MET A 212 -3.68 12.05 23.48
C MET A 212 -2.27 11.56 23.79
N PRO A 213 -1.90 10.32 23.43
CA PRO A 213 -0.52 9.88 23.60
C PRO A 213 0.43 10.71 22.72
N THR A 214 1.66 10.90 23.19
CA THR A 214 2.68 11.59 22.38
C THR A 214 3.07 10.73 21.17
N LEU A 215 2.74 11.20 19.98
CA LEU A 215 3.14 10.56 18.73
C LEU A 215 4.63 10.76 18.48
N PRO A 216 5.31 9.78 17.84
CA PRO A 216 6.70 9.92 17.44
C PRO A 216 6.93 11.17 16.59
N GLN A 217 8.04 11.88 16.86
CA GLN A 217 8.50 12.97 15.99
C GLN A 217 9.13 12.39 14.71
N PHE A 218 8.97 13.12 13.61
CA PHE A 218 9.52 12.77 12.30
C PHE A 218 10.93 13.31 12.12
N ASN A 219 11.17 14.54 12.58
CA ASN A 219 12.41 15.27 12.40
C ASN A 219 12.69 16.10 13.66
N GLN A 220 13.96 16.19 14.04
CA GLN A 220 14.42 17.06 15.11
C GLN A 220 15.74 17.74 14.75
N ARG A 221 16.14 18.72 15.56
CA ARG A 221 17.50 19.28 15.46
C ARG A 221 18.53 18.24 15.86
N ASP A 222 19.63 18.15 15.11
CA ASP A 222 20.77 17.31 15.46
C ASP A 222 21.73 18.08 16.38
N PRO A 223 21.86 17.74 17.67
CA PRO A 223 22.81 18.42 18.54
C PRO A 223 24.26 18.04 18.24
N HIS A 224 24.52 16.96 17.49
CA HIS A 224 25.88 16.45 17.23
C HIS A 224 26.47 16.96 15.92
N ARG A 225 25.67 17.53 15.04
CA ARG A 225 26.19 18.26 13.87
C ARG A 225 26.70 19.63 14.30
N ALA A 226 27.85 20.05 13.76
CA ALA A 226 28.45 21.35 14.05
C ALA A 226 27.53 22.54 13.70
N ASP A 227 26.73 22.40 12.64
CA ASP A 227 25.74 23.40 12.21
C ASP A 227 24.35 23.23 12.86
N HIS A 228 24.21 22.21 13.71
CA HIS A 228 22.95 21.77 14.28
C HIS A 228 21.82 21.60 13.26
N GLY A 229 22.12 21.02 12.09
CA GLY A 229 21.16 20.74 11.03
C GLY A 229 20.01 19.80 11.45
N GLY A 230 19.09 19.52 10.53
CA GLY A 230 17.99 18.58 10.77
C GLY A 230 18.48 17.13 10.81
N ARG A 231 17.90 16.34 11.71
CA ARG A 231 18.01 14.88 11.79
C ARG A 231 16.65 14.27 11.53
N ASP A 232 16.57 13.53 10.44
CA ASP A 232 15.44 12.66 10.16
C ASP A 232 15.43 11.48 11.12
N LEU A 233 14.32 11.31 11.84
CA LEU A 233 14.16 10.23 12.81
C LEU A 233 13.63 8.95 12.17
N ARG A 234 13.09 9.03 10.94
CA ARG A 234 12.47 7.93 10.21
C ARG A 234 11.36 7.20 10.98
N ARG A 235 10.75 7.87 11.97
CA ARG A 235 9.68 7.31 12.80
C ARG A 235 8.33 7.62 12.20
N GLY A 236 7.38 6.73 12.41
CA GLY A 236 6.01 6.89 11.95
C GLY A 236 5.02 6.55 13.05
N PHE A 237 3.74 6.61 12.73
CA PHE A 237 2.67 6.12 13.59
C PHE A 237 1.54 5.55 12.72
N SER A 238 0.56 4.92 13.35
CA SER A 238 -0.63 4.46 12.65
C SER A 238 -1.88 4.66 13.49
N ILE A 239 -2.97 4.90 12.78
CA ILE A 239 -4.32 5.04 13.32
C ILE A 239 -5.13 3.89 12.73
N ASP A 240 -5.75 3.07 13.56
CA ASP A 240 -6.59 1.95 13.17
C ASP A 240 -7.96 2.15 13.84
N LEU A 241 -9.02 2.28 13.05
CA LEU A 241 -10.34 2.58 13.57
C LEU A 241 -11.43 1.80 12.87
N TRP A 242 -12.44 1.45 13.65
CA TRP A 242 -13.75 1.04 13.16
C TRP A 242 -14.74 2.17 13.36
N PHE A 243 -15.52 2.52 12.35
CA PHE A 243 -16.55 3.56 12.45
C PHE A 243 -17.75 3.27 11.55
N ARG A 244 -18.89 3.88 11.89
CA ARG A 244 -20.12 3.83 11.09
C ARG A 244 -20.69 5.24 10.96
N LEU A 245 -20.74 5.75 9.74
CA LEU A 245 -21.28 7.07 9.40
C LEU A 245 -22.71 6.92 8.87
N ASP A 246 -23.65 7.72 9.36
CA ASP A 246 -25.03 7.70 8.86
C ASP A 246 -25.15 8.40 7.49
N SER A 247 -24.23 9.31 7.18
CA SER A 247 -24.07 9.96 5.88
C SER A 247 -22.59 10.21 5.60
N LEU A 248 -22.23 10.43 4.32
CA LEU A 248 -20.87 10.81 3.92
C LEU A 248 -20.71 12.33 3.73
N ALA A 249 -21.50 13.13 4.44
CA ALA A 249 -21.38 14.58 4.40
C ALA A 249 -19.95 15.03 4.78
N PRO A 250 -19.38 16.05 4.11
CA PRO A 250 -18.02 16.51 4.37
C PRO A 250 -17.87 17.14 5.76
N GLY A 251 -16.65 17.11 6.30
CA GLY A 251 -16.30 17.78 7.55
C GLY A 251 -16.72 17.06 8.83
N GLN A 252 -17.26 15.84 8.74
CA GLN A 252 -17.54 15.03 9.93
C GLN A 252 -16.24 14.56 10.56
N VAL A 253 -15.98 15.00 11.79
CA VAL A 253 -14.77 14.70 12.54
C VAL A 253 -14.83 13.27 13.09
N LEU A 254 -13.82 12.46 12.77
CA LEU A 254 -13.59 11.15 13.37
C LEU A 254 -12.60 11.25 14.53
N LEU A 255 -11.50 11.98 14.35
CA LEU A 255 -10.46 12.21 15.35
C LEU A 255 -9.93 13.64 15.23
N ASP A 256 -9.77 14.35 16.34
CA ASP A 256 -9.14 15.69 16.35
C ASP A 256 -8.26 15.87 17.60
N SER A 257 -6.98 16.14 17.38
CA SER A 257 -6.03 16.47 18.44
C SER A 257 -5.37 17.83 18.20
N ARG A 258 -6.00 18.71 17.42
CA ARG A 258 -5.46 20.05 17.16
C ARG A 258 -5.58 20.94 18.39
N ASP A 259 -4.55 21.74 18.63
CA ASP A 259 -4.59 22.81 19.63
C ASP A 259 -5.25 24.08 19.07
N GLY A 260 -5.34 25.13 19.89
CA GLY A 260 -5.94 26.41 19.49
C GLY A 260 -5.23 27.12 18.34
N SER A 261 -4.01 26.72 17.97
CA SER A 261 -3.28 27.23 16.81
C SER A 261 -3.51 26.40 15.53
N GLY A 262 -4.23 25.27 15.64
CA GLY A 262 -4.46 24.33 14.54
C GLY A 262 -3.38 23.24 14.42
N LYS A 263 -2.31 23.31 15.21
CA LYS A 263 -1.27 22.28 15.27
C LYS A 263 -1.82 20.98 15.86
N GLY A 264 -1.55 19.85 15.23
CA GLY A 264 -2.01 18.52 15.66
C GLY A 264 -2.43 17.66 14.46
N LEU A 265 -3.31 16.69 14.70
CA LEU A 265 -3.89 15.86 13.64
C LEU A 265 -5.42 16.00 13.58
N LEU A 266 -5.95 15.89 12.37
CA LEU A 266 -7.39 15.79 12.10
C LEU A 266 -7.65 14.62 11.15
N LEU A 267 -8.58 13.73 11.50
CA LEU A 267 -9.16 12.74 10.60
C LEU A 267 -10.65 13.07 10.42
N ALA A 268 -11.04 13.42 9.20
CA ALA A 268 -12.41 13.84 8.91
C ALA A 268 -12.87 13.40 7.51
N THR A 269 -14.18 13.41 7.28
CA THR A 269 -14.76 13.14 5.96
C THR A 269 -14.50 14.28 4.97
N THR A 270 -14.38 13.94 3.69
CA THR A 270 -14.13 14.88 2.58
C THR A 270 -15.36 15.08 1.71
N GLU A 271 -15.32 16.06 0.81
CA GLU A 271 -16.36 16.27 -0.21
C GLU A 271 -16.53 15.07 -1.15
N GLY A 272 -15.46 14.29 -1.38
CA GLY A 272 -15.49 13.07 -2.20
C GLY A 272 -16.07 11.84 -1.49
N GLY A 273 -16.73 12.02 -0.34
CA GLY A 273 -17.33 10.91 0.42
C GLY A 273 -16.32 9.89 0.94
N THR A 274 -15.11 10.34 1.27
CA THR A 274 -14.04 9.50 1.84
C THR A 274 -13.46 10.17 3.09
N VAL A 275 -12.37 9.66 3.66
CA VAL A 275 -11.70 10.23 4.84
C VAL A 275 -10.32 10.80 4.49
N ARG A 276 -9.95 11.90 5.14
CA ARG A 276 -8.66 12.58 5.01
C ARG A 276 -7.99 12.73 6.37
N LEU A 277 -6.70 12.43 6.41
CA LEU A 277 -5.80 12.80 7.49
C LEU A 277 -5.12 14.12 7.13
N SER A 278 -5.16 15.09 8.03
CA SER A 278 -4.33 16.31 8.00
C SER A 278 -3.41 16.33 9.21
N LEU A 279 -2.14 16.67 9.00
CA LEU A 279 -1.11 16.81 10.03
C LEU A 279 -0.52 18.21 9.95
N ASN A 280 -0.50 18.91 11.08
CA ASN A 280 0.00 20.28 11.17
C ASN A 280 0.99 20.39 12.33
N ASP A 281 2.21 20.88 12.07
CA ASP A 281 3.26 21.03 13.09
C ASP A 281 3.40 22.46 13.63
N GLY A 282 2.47 23.35 13.25
CA GLY A 282 2.47 24.79 13.52
C GLY A 282 3.32 25.60 12.54
N ARG A 283 3.95 24.96 11.54
CA ARG A 283 4.80 25.59 10.53
C ARG A 283 4.41 25.16 9.12
N GLN A 284 4.05 23.89 8.97
CA GLN A 284 3.63 23.27 7.73
C GLN A 284 2.45 22.34 8.00
N GLU A 285 1.62 22.16 6.98
CA GLU A 285 0.55 21.19 6.95
C GLU A 285 0.77 20.21 5.80
N CYS A 286 0.48 18.94 6.04
CA CYS A 286 0.33 17.95 4.97
C CYS A 286 -1.00 17.21 5.16
N SER A 287 -1.56 16.71 4.06
CA SER A 287 -2.75 15.88 4.13
C SER A 287 -2.78 14.83 3.02
N TRP A 288 -3.48 13.73 3.29
CA TRP A 288 -3.79 12.71 2.30
C TRP A 288 -5.16 12.09 2.58
N ALA A 289 -5.87 11.70 1.52
CA ALA A 289 -7.18 11.07 1.61
C ALA A 289 -7.16 9.63 1.10
N ALA A 290 -8.00 8.79 1.68
CA ALA A 290 -8.34 7.47 1.13
C ALA A 290 -8.99 7.61 -0.26
N ASP A 291 -9.12 6.49 -0.97
CA ASP A 291 -9.81 6.47 -2.26
C ASP A 291 -11.32 6.71 -2.08
N THR A 292 -11.94 7.31 -3.09
CA THR A 292 -13.39 7.49 -3.16
C THR A 292 -14.11 6.17 -3.45
N GLY A 293 -15.40 6.11 -3.13
CA GLY A 293 -16.24 4.93 -3.38
C GLY A 293 -15.96 3.70 -2.51
N LEU A 294 -15.01 3.78 -1.56
CA LEU A 294 -14.72 2.68 -0.63
C LEU A 294 -15.60 2.69 0.64
N LEU A 295 -16.24 3.82 0.95
CA LEU A 295 -17.12 3.97 2.11
C LEU A 295 -18.59 4.01 1.69
N GLN A 296 -19.47 3.52 2.56
CA GLN A 296 -20.91 3.47 2.37
C GLN A 296 -21.63 3.98 3.64
N PRO A 297 -22.64 4.87 3.53
CA PRO A 297 -23.47 5.25 4.67
C PRO A 297 -24.13 4.03 5.35
N GLY A 298 -24.28 4.09 6.66
CA GLY A 298 -24.92 3.04 7.48
C GLY A 298 -24.09 1.77 7.64
N ARG A 299 -22.96 1.62 6.94
CA ARG A 299 -22.09 0.45 7.03
C ARG A 299 -20.95 0.69 8.02
N LEU A 300 -20.61 -0.36 8.76
CA LEU A 300 -19.41 -0.38 9.59
C LEU A 300 -18.18 -0.59 8.69
N HIS A 301 -17.24 0.34 8.75
CA HIS A 301 -15.98 0.30 8.00
C HIS A 301 -14.78 0.24 8.93
N HIS A 302 -13.72 -0.40 8.45
CA HIS A 302 -12.40 -0.41 9.06
C HIS A 302 -11.45 0.42 8.22
N VAL A 303 -10.72 1.34 8.86
CA VAL A 303 -9.70 2.14 8.20
C VAL A 303 -8.43 2.10 9.03
N VAL A 304 -7.31 1.83 8.36
CA VAL A 304 -5.98 2.05 8.90
C VAL A 304 -5.28 3.15 8.10
N VAL A 305 -4.85 4.20 8.79
CA VAL A 305 -3.99 5.24 8.26
C VAL A 305 -2.59 5.00 8.77
N THR A 306 -1.63 4.83 7.86
CA THR A 306 -0.21 4.65 8.20
C THR A 306 0.55 5.88 7.76
N VAL A 307 1.23 6.54 8.71
CA VAL A 307 2.13 7.65 8.44
C VAL A 307 3.54 7.13 8.63
N ASP A 308 4.20 6.81 7.52
CA ASP A 308 5.53 6.22 7.52
C ASP A 308 6.61 7.29 7.32
N GLY A 309 7.35 7.56 8.40
CA GLY A 309 8.46 8.49 8.38
C GLY A 309 9.71 7.96 7.70
N GLY A 310 9.80 6.69 7.30
CA GLY A 310 10.90 6.21 6.47
C GLY A 310 10.86 6.88 5.09
N PRO A 311 9.94 6.46 4.19
CA PRO A 311 9.76 7.03 2.87
C PRO A 311 8.99 8.36 2.89
N LYS A 312 8.56 8.87 4.04
CA LYS A 312 7.68 10.06 4.16
C LYS A 312 6.36 9.89 3.40
N ILE A 313 5.68 8.74 3.59
CA ILE A 313 4.45 8.39 2.88
C ILE A 313 3.28 8.21 3.85
N ILE A 314 2.09 8.63 3.43
CA ILE A 314 0.80 8.34 4.06
C ILE A 314 0.02 7.37 3.17
N THR A 315 -0.38 6.22 3.73
CA THR A 315 -1.22 5.21 3.07
C THR A 315 -2.52 4.99 3.85
N PHE A 316 -3.57 4.60 3.13
CA PHE A 316 -4.83 4.15 3.71
C PHE A 316 -5.11 2.70 3.32
N VAL A 317 -5.52 1.89 4.29
CA VAL A 317 -6.13 0.58 4.08
C VAL A 317 -7.58 0.68 4.53
N VAL A 318 -8.53 0.45 3.63
CA VAL A 318 -9.98 0.49 3.91
C VAL A 318 -10.55 -0.91 3.71
N ASP A 319 -11.18 -1.46 4.75
CA ASP A 319 -11.74 -2.82 4.74
C ASP A 319 -10.74 -3.88 4.23
N GLY A 320 -9.48 -3.77 4.66
CA GLY A 320 -8.40 -4.66 4.25
C GLY A 320 -7.88 -4.46 2.81
N LEU A 321 -8.28 -3.39 2.13
CA LEU A 321 -7.79 -3.03 0.80
C LEU A 321 -6.91 -1.80 0.87
N LEU A 322 -5.65 -1.90 0.43
CA LEU A 322 -4.78 -0.74 0.29
C LEU A 322 -5.32 0.15 -0.83
N CYS A 323 -5.41 1.45 -0.55
CA CYS A 323 -5.74 2.48 -1.53
C CYS A 323 -4.63 2.55 -2.59
N ASP A 324 -5.02 2.55 -3.87
CA ASP A 324 -4.12 2.66 -5.02
C ASP A 324 -4.42 3.88 -5.89
N GLY A 325 -5.38 4.72 -5.47
CA GLY A 325 -5.81 5.93 -6.17
C GLY A 325 -7.06 5.72 -7.01
N GLY A 326 -7.59 4.49 -7.07
CA GLY A 326 -8.80 4.17 -7.83
C GLY A 326 -8.72 4.63 -9.29
N GLN A 327 -9.80 5.19 -9.82
CA GLN A 327 -9.80 5.82 -11.15
C GLN A 327 -9.50 7.32 -11.10
N GLU A 328 -9.31 7.91 -9.92
CA GLU A 328 -9.26 9.36 -9.70
C GLU A 328 -7.86 9.91 -9.43
N ARG A 329 -6.88 9.07 -9.10
CA ARG A 329 -5.51 9.48 -8.87
C ARG A 329 -4.51 8.50 -9.45
N GLN A 330 -3.35 9.01 -9.85
CA GLN A 330 -2.21 8.18 -10.25
C GLN A 330 -1.71 7.32 -9.07
N PHE A 331 -1.74 7.87 -7.85
CA PHE A 331 -1.26 7.24 -6.62
C PHE A 331 -2.39 7.09 -5.59
N GLY A 332 -2.36 6.02 -4.81
CA GLY A 332 -3.22 5.84 -3.62
C GLY A 332 -2.58 6.28 -2.31
N TRP A 333 -1.37 6.83 -2.40
CA TRP A 333 -0.52 7.22 -1.29
C TRP A 333 0.07 8.60 -1.58
N GLY A 334 0.32 9.37 -0.51
CA GLY A 334 0.82 10.74 -0.61
C GLY A 334 2.12 10.91 0.16
N ARG A 335 3.02 11.76 -0.33
CA ARG A 335 4.23 12.13 0.42
C ARG A 335 3.98 13.32 1.34
N PHE A 336 4.72 13.37 2.44
CA PHE A 336 4.81 14.56 3.28
C PHE A 336 6.23 15.12 3.30
N SER A 337 6.34 16.42 3.61
CA SER A 337 7.63 17.12 3.60
C SER A 337 8.61 16.49 4.61
N PRO A 338 9.89 16.26 4.24
CA PRO A 338 10.90 15.77 5.16
C PRO A 338 11.23 16.77 6.29
N THR A 339 10.74 18.01 6.20
CA THR A 339 10.90 19.04 7.23
C THR A 339 9.70 19.15 8.18
N LEU A 340 8.62 18.39 7.96
CA LEU A 340 7.53 18.25 8.94
C LEU A 340 8.08 17.61 10.21
N ARG A 341 7.87 18.23 11.37
CA ARG A 341 8.54 17.80 12.60
C ARG A 341 7.74 16.81 13.42
N THR A 342 6.44 17.04 13.54
CA THR A 342 5.57 16.29 14.44
C THR A 342 4.11 16.50 14.10
N SER A 343 3.26 15.59 14.55
CA SER A 343 1.80 15.71 14.54
C SER A 343 1.20 15.95 15.94
N ASN A 344 2.03 16.21 16.95
CA ASN A 344 1.56 16.47 18.31
C ASN A 344 0.98 17.89 18.45
N GLY A 345 -0.29 17.96 18.88
CA GLY A 345 -1.03 19.19 19.16
C GLY A 345 -1.49 19.26 20.61
N ALA A 346 -2.80 19.29 20.80
CA ALA A 346 -3.44 19.31 22.12
C ALA A 346 -3.13 18.04 22.95
N PRO A 347 -3.15 18.12 24.29
CA PRO A 347 -2.97 16.96 25.17
C PRO A 347 -4.18 16.01 25.19
N THR A 348 -5.27 16.38 24.52
CA THR A 348 -6.53 15.64 24.49
C THR A 348 -6.90 15.30 23.05
N LEU A 349 -7.31 14.05 22.83
CA LEU A 349 -7.89 13.59 21.58
C LEU A 349 -9.41 13.60 21.68
N GLN A 350 -10.05 14.37 20.79
CA GLN A 350 -11.48 14.30 20.55
C GLN A 350 -11.79 13.08 19.66
N VAL A 351 -12.77 12.29 20.07
CA VAL A 351 -13.21 11.08 19.37
C VAL A 351 -14.63 11.28 18.87
N GLY A 352 -14.78 11.25 17.54
CA GLY A 352 -16.04 11.48 16.85
C GLY A 352 -17.12 10.46 17.23
N THR A 353 -18.38 10.90 17.18
CA THR A 353 -19.52 10.03 17.47
C THR A 353 -19.64 8.78 16.59
N PRO A 354 -19.19 8.76 15.32
CA PRO A 354 -19.22 7.58 14.45
C PRO A 354 -18.24 6.48 14.85
N VAL A 355 -17.20 6.78 15.62
CA VAL A 355 -16.12 5.83 15.96
C VAL A 355 -16.64 4.76 16.93
N ARG A 356 -16.24 3.51 16.70
CA ARG A 356 -16.64 2.31 17.44
C ARG A 356 -15.45 1.60 18.10
N SER A 357 -14.29 1.68 17.46
CA SER A 357 -13.01 1.25 18.03
C SER A 357 -11.90 2.14 17.49
N LEU A 358 -10.87 2.36 18.30
CA LEU A 358 -9.68 3.13 17.93
C LEU A 358 -8.46 2.47 18.54
N ARG A 359 -7.43 2.25 17.72
CA ARG A 359 -6.08 1.93 18.13
C ARG A 359 -5.09 2.92 17.55
N LEU A 360 -4.13 3.33 18.38
CA LEU A 360 -2.99 4.13 17.94
C LEU A 360 -1.71 3.33 18.15
N TYR A 361 -0.77 3.45 17.23
CA TYR A 361 0.52 2.75 17.26
C TYR A 361 1.70 3.71 17.16
N THR A 362 2.79 3.45 17.89
CA THR A 362 4.05 4.23 17.91
C THR A 362 4.94 4.00 16.68
N ARG A 363 4.41 3.36 15.65
CA ARG A 363 5.14 2.99 14.43
C ARG A 363 4.21 2.96 13.23
N ALA A 364 4.80 3.01 12.05
CA ALA A 364 4.10 2.63 10.83
C ALA A 364 3.77 1.14 10.87
N LEU A 365 2.49 0.80 10.76
CA LEU A 365 2.07 -0.58 10.55
C LEU A 365 2.36 -1.00 9.12
N ARG A 366 2.69 -2.27 8.94
CA ARG A 366 2.73 -2.88 7.61
C ARG A 366 1.31 -3.08 7.08
N THR A 367 1.15 -3.09 5.77
CA THR A 367 -0.15 -3.34 5.13
C THR A 367 -0.74 -4.69 5.56
N SER A 368 0.11 -5.70 5.71
CA SER A 368 -0.25 -7.05 6.17
C SER A 368 -0.76 -7.07 7.61
N GLU A 369 -0.31 -6.15 8.46
CA GLU A 369 -0.82 -5.98 9.82
C GLU A 369 -2.18 -5.27 9.80
N ALA A 370 -2.34 -4.23 8.99
CA ALA A 370 -3.63 -3.57 8.80
C ALA A 370 -4.71 -4.55 8.27
N VAL A 371 -4.35 -5.40 7.30
CA VAL A 371 -5.20 -6.48 6.78
C VAL A 371 -5.54 -7.49 7.88
N GLY A 372 -4.57 -7.88 8.71
CA GLY A 372 -4.80 -8.76 9.86
C GLY A 372 -5.77 -8.17 10.87
N ASN A 373 -5.60 -6.90 11.22
CA ASN A 373 -6.47 -6.16 12.14
C ASN A 373 -7.91 -6.08 11.63
N PHE A 374 -8.10 -5.79 10.34
CA PHE A 374 -9.43 -5.80 9.70
C PHE A 374 -10.12 -7.15 9.91
N ARG A 375 -9.43 -8.21 9.52
CA ARG A 375 -10.05 -9.54 9.48
C ARG A 375 -10.27 -10.11 10.87
N ALA A 376 -9.43 -9.74 11.85
CA ALA A 376 -9.67 -10.01 13.26
C ALA A 376 -11.01 -9.41 13.72
N GLY A 377 -11.30 -8.16 13.33
CA GLY A 377 -12.55 -7.48 13.67
C GLY A 377 -13.78 -8.08 12.96
N THR A 378 -13.66 -8.51 11.69
CA THR A 378 -14.78 -9.16 10.98
C THR A 378 -15.25 -10.48 11.61
N SER A 379 -14.39 -11.12 12.41
CA SER A 379 -14.71 -12.37 13.10
C SER A 379 -15.47 -12.15 14.41
N VAL A 380 -15.51 -10.90 14.90
CA VAL A 380 -16.05 -10.52 16.22
C VAL A 380 -17.32 -9.67 16.11
N VAL A 381 -17.56 -9.06 14.94
CA VAL A 381 -18.78 -8.28 14.68
C VAL A 381 -19.82 -9.23 14.07
N PRO A 382 -20.95 -9.51 14.75
CA PRO A 382 -22.04 -10.25 14.13
C PRO A 382 -22.51 -9.47 12.90
N SER A 383 -22.69 -10.16 11.77
CA SER A 383 -23.47 -9.63 10.67
C SER A 383 -24.86 -9.26 11.21
N GLN A 384 -25.13 -7.96 11.35
CA GLN A 384 -26.47 -7.43 11.54
C GLN A 384 -26.89 -6.73 10.27
#